data_AF-A0AAU9W9V8-F1
#
_entry.id   AF-A0AAU9W9V8-F1
#
_cell.length_a   1.000
_cell.length_b   1.000
_cell.length_c   1.000
_cell.angle_alpha   90.00
_cell.angle_beta   90.00
_cell.angle_gamma   90.00
#
_symmetry.space_group_name_H-M   'P 1'
#
loop_
_entity.id
_entity.type
_entity.pdbx_description
1 polymer ?
#
loop_
_entity_poly.entity_id
_entity_poly.type
_entity_poly.pdbx_seq_one_letter_code
_entity_poly.pdbx_strand_id
1 'polypeptide(L)'
;MYKFSSDLEDSALIRSPLNDDLSLAIDQFNSTLQSMIDNHAPIIRRSVSLRPHAPWFTDKLKLQREREENWKDDGARITPKLIIYYKPNIVNHFSSIIVSNQGDQKILFQAVNNLLYRKPIVRYPSVGSDMAKKVQIILY
;
A
#
# COMPACT_ATOMS: atom_id res chain seq x y z
N MET A 1 1.63 -29.44 -12.74
CA MET A 1 2.67 -28.78 -13.56
C MET A 1 2.40 -27.28 -13.52
N TYR A 2 3.42 -26.43 -13.35
CA TYR A 2 3.21 -24.98 -13.31
C TYR A 2 2.86 -24.46 -14.70
N LYS A 3 1.92 -23.50 -14.79
CA LYS A 3 1.45 -22.91 -16.05
C LYS A 3 2.61 -22.39 -16.92
N PHE A 4 3.59 -21.75 -16.29
CA PHE A 4 4.82 -21.26 -16.95
C PHE A 4 5.60 -22.38 -17.66
N SER A 5 5.75 -23.55 -17.03
CA SER A 5 6.49 -24.67 -17.63
C SER A 5 5.77 -25.21 -18.86
N SER A 6 4.44 -25.33 -18.81
CA SER A 6 3.62 -25.73 -19.96
C SER A 6 3.75 -24.72 -21.11
N ASP A 7 3.63 -23.42 -20.80
CA ASP A 7 3.71 -22.35 -21.79
C ASP A 7 5.11 -22.26 -22.42
N LEU A 8 6.17 -22.64 -21.69
CA LEU A 8 7.53 -22.73 -22.22
C LEU A 8 7.69 -23.93 -23.18
N GLU A 9 7.18 -25.09 -22.79
CA GLU A 9 7.21 -26.31 -23.60
C GLU A 9 6.39 -26.16 -24.90
N ASP A 10 5.34 -25.35 -24.86
CA ASP A 10 4.50 -25.01 -26.02
C ASP A 10 5.07 -23.87 -26.88
N SER A 11 6.11 -23.18 -26.41
CA SER A 11 6.67 -22.02 -27.10
C SER A 11 7.38 -22.39 -28.41
N ALA A 12 7.40 -21.43 -29.35
CA ALA A 12 8.09 -21.58 -30.63
C ALA A 12 9.60 -21.86 -30.45
N LEU A 13 10.20 -21.37 -29.37
CA LEU A 13 11.60 -21.62 -29.02
C LEU A 13 11.91 -23.11 -28.85
N ILE A 14 10.96 -23.91 -28.35
CA ILE A 14 11.13 -25.35 -28.13
C ILE A 14 10.52 -26.16 -29.28
N ARG A 15 9.32 -25.79 -29.75
CA ARG A 15 8.59 -26.57 -30.77
C ARG A 15 9.03 -26.31 -32.21
N SER A 16 9.62 -25.15 -32.50
CA SER A 16 10.01 -24.76 -33.85
C SER A 16 11.21 -23.80 -33.82
N PRO A 17 12.38 -24.27 -33.36
CA PRO A 17 13.57 -23.44 -33.23
C PRO A 17 14.09 -23.01 -34.61
N LEU A 18 14.33 -21.72 -34.78
CA LEU A 18 14.98 -21.14 -35.94
C LEU A 18 16.49 -21.27 -35.77
N ASN A 19 17.07 -22.35 -36.32
CA ASN A 19 18.49 -22.66 -36.18
C ASN A 19 19.34 -22.27 -37.40
N ASP A 20 18.70 -21.80 -38.48
CA ASP A 20 19.36 -21.56 -39.76
C ASP A 20 20.19 -20.27 -39.78
N ASP A 21 19.82 -19.30 -38.94
CA ASP A 21 20.54 -18.03 -38.78
C ASP A 21 20.60 -17.67 -37.29
N LEU A 22 21.81 -17.33 -36.82
CA LEU A 22 22.06 -16.91 -35.45
C LEU A 22 21.26 -15.65 -35.08
N SER A 23 21.10 -14.71 -36.03
CA SER A 23 20.32 -13.49 -35.78
C SER A 23 18.86 -13.83 -35.50
N LEU A 24 18.27 -14.69 -36.32
CA LEU A 24 16.89 -15.14 -36.17
C LEU A 24 16.68 -15.96 -34.89
N ALA A 25 17.66 -16.79 -34.50
CA ALA A 25 17.61 -17.53 -33.24
C ALA A 25 17.58 -16.60 -32.03
N ILE A 26 18.41 -15.55 -32.04
CA ILE A 26 18.47 -14.54 -30.97
C ILE A 26 17.15 -13.76 -30.90
N ASP A 27 16.60 -13.37 -32.04
CA ASP A 27 15.32 -12.66 -32.10
C ASP A 27 14.16 -13.52 -31.61
N GLN A 28 14.14 -14.81 -31.96
CA GLN A 28 13.16 -15.77 -31.48
C GLN A 28 13.26 -15.95 -29.95
N PHE A 29 14.46 -16.06 -29.40
CA PHE A 29 14.69 -16.13 -27.97
C PHE A 29 14.16 -14.88 -27.24
N ASN A 30 14.59 -13.70 -27.68
CA ASN A 30 14.21 -12.43 -27.04
C ASN A 30 12.70 -12.18 -27.10
N SER A 31 12.08 -12.41 -28.25
CA SER A 31 10.63 -12.23 -28.43
C SER A 31 9.82 -13.22 -27.59
N THR A 32 10.25 -14.48 -27.51
CA THR A 32 9.61 -15.50 -26.68
C THR A 32 9.72 -15.14 -25.21
N LEU A 33 10.92 -14.78 -24.74
CA LEU A 33 11.16 -14.38 -23.35
C LEU A 33 10.31 -13.17 -22.94
N GLN A 34 10.26 -12.14 -23.80
CA GLN A 34 9.45 -10.94 -23.55
C GLN A 34 7.96 -11.29 -23.42
N SER A 35 7.42 -12.08 -24.35
CA SER A 35 6.04 -12.55 -24.31
C SER A 35 5.73 -13.36 -23.05
N MET A 36 6.64 -14.23 -22.62
CA MET A 36 6.47 -15.00 -21.38
C MET A 36 6.45 -14.10 -20.14
N ILE A 37 7.36 -13.12 -20.06
CA ILE A 37 7.40 -12.16 -18.95
C ILE A 37 6.10 -11.35 -18.90
N ASP A 38 5.62 -10.85 -20.05
CA ASP A 38 4.40 -10.05 -20.10
C ASP A 38 3.15 -10.84 -19.65
N ASN A 39 3.09 -12.15 -19.97
CA ASN A 39 1.98 -13.02 -19.59
C ASN A 39 2.04 -13.50 -18.14
N HIS A 40 3.23 -13.82 -17.62
CA HIS A 40 3.40 -14.43 -16.30
C HIS A 40 3.79 -13.45 -15.20
N ALA A 41 4.33 -12.29 -15.56
CA ALA A 41 4.74 -11.23 -14.64
C ALA A 41 4.19 -9.86 -15.11
N PRO A 42 2.86 -9.72 -15.29
CA PRO A 42 2.28 -8.46 -15.71
C PRO A 42 2.59 -7.36 -14.68
N ILE A 43 2.75 -6.13 -15.15
CA ILE A 43 3.02 -4.98 -14.29
C ILE A 43 1.77 -4.69 -13.44
N ILE A 44 1.78 -5.12 -12.19
CA ILE A 44 0.72 -4.83 -11.23
C ILE A 44 1.04 -3.50 -10.54
N ARG A 45 0.28 -2.45 -10.88
CA ARG A 45 0.35 -1.16 -10.17
C ARG A 45 -0.56 -1.22 -8.95
N ARG A 46 -0.04 -0.83 -7.78
CA ARG A 46 -0.83 -0.67 -6.55
C ARG A 46 -0.61 0.72 -5.98
N SER A 47 -1.70 1.36 -5.56
CA SER A 47 -1.63 2.61 -4.82
C SER A 47 -1.26 2.32 -3.36
N VAL A 48 -0.07 2.76 -2.94
CA VAL A 48 0.33 2.71 -1.53
C VAL A 48 -0.18 3.97 -0.85
N SER A 49 -1.08 3.81 0.12
CA SER A 49 -1.50 4.93 0.97
C SER A 49 -0.40 5.20 2.00
N LEU A 50 0.30 6.33 1.85
CA LEU A 50 1.21 6.82 2.88
C LEU A 50 0.37 7.28 4.08
N ARG A 51 0.45 6.54 5.17
CA ARG A 51 -0.16 6.94 6.44
C ARG A 51 0.89 7.71 7.25
N PRO A 52 0.54 8.87 7.84
CA PRO A 52 1.43 9.55 8.76
C PRO A 52 1.77 8.61 9.92
N HIS A 53 3.02 8.69 10.38
CA HIS A 53 3.50 7.87 11.49
C HIS A 53 2.61 8.13 12.73
N ALA A 54 2.09 7.04 13.30
CA ALA A 54 1.28 7.09 14.51
C ALA A 54 2.20 6.77 15.70
N PRO A 55 2.55 7.74 16.57
CA PRO A 55 3.53 7.51 17.64
C PRO A 55 3.06 6.50 18.70
N TRP A 56 1.76 6.25 18.80
CA TRP A 56 1.18 5.21 19.65
C TRP A 56 1.30 3.80 19.04
N PHE A 57 1.67 3.67 17.76
CA PHE A 57 1.85 2.39 17.06
C PHE A 57 3.31 1.95 17.13
N THR A 58 3.67 1.37 18.26
CA THR A 58 5.03 0.89 18.56
C THR A 58 5.43 -0.33 17.72
N ASP A 59 6.72 -0.64 17.64
CA ASP A 59 7.20 -1.82 16.90
C ASP A 59 6.64 -3.14 17.44
N LYS A 60 6.40 -3.20 18.77
CA LYS A 60 5.74 -4.34 19.42
C LYS A 60 4.31 -4.55 18.91
N LEU A 61 3.62 -3.47 18.57
CA LEU A 61 2.28 -3.46 17.97
C LEU A 61 2.32 -3.85 16.48
N LYS A 62 3.39 -3.48 15.77
CA LYS A 62 3.66 -3.86 14.39
C LYS A 62 3.88 -5.37 14.26
N LEU A 63 4.78 -5.94 15.06
CA LEU A 63 5.06 -7.39 15.08
C LEU A 63 3.82 -8.23 15.41
N GLN A 64 2.95 -7.74 16.31
CA GLN A 64 1.69 -8.41 16.62
C GLN A 64 0.76 -8.47 15.41
N ARG A 65 0.64 -7.36 14.66
CA ARG A 65 -0.18 -7.30 13.45
C ARG A 65 0.35 -8.25 12.38
N GLU A 66 1.66 -8.26 12.15
CA GLU A 66 2.29 -9.14 11.15
C GLU A 66 2.04 -10.63 11.46
N ARG A 67 2.16 -11.03 12.73
CA ARG A 67 1.83 -12.40 13.16
C ARG A 67 0.36 -12.75 12.91
N GLU A 68 -0.55 -11.82 13.15
CA GLU A 68 -1.98 -12.04 12.90
C GLU A 68 -2.35 -12.02 11.42
N GLU A 69 -1.64 -11.25 10.58
CA GLU A 69 -1.81 -11.30 9.13
C GLU A 69 -1.45 -12.67 8.57
N ASN A 70 -0.44 -13.31 9.14
CA ASN A 70 -0.10 -14.70 8.83
C ASN A 70 -1.15 -15.71 9.35
N TRP A 71 -2.08 -15.29 10.23
CA TRP A 71 -3.17 -16.13 10.75
C TRP A 71 -4.50 -15.90 10.01
N LYS A 72 -4.53 -15.05 8.96
CA LYS A 72 -5.75 -14.70 8.22
C LYS A 72 -6.31 -15.84 7.35
N ASP A 73 -5.60 -16.95 7.20
CA ASP A 73 -6.12 -18.12 6.48
C ASP A 73 -7.35 -18.74 7.16
N ASP A 74 -7.56 -18.51 8.46
CA ASP A 74 -8.70 -19.08 9.22
C ASP A 74 -9.96 -18.18 9.27
N GLY A 75 -10.04 -17.12 8.45
CA GLY A 75 -11.28 -16.34 8.29
C GLY A 75 -11.73 -15.49 9.50
N ALA A 76 -10.91 -15.41 10.56
CA ALA A 76 -11.24 -14.63 11.75
C ALA A 76 -11.04 -13.12 11.51
N ARG A 77 -12.16 -12.42 11.28
CA ARG A 77 -12.31 -10.96 11.40
C ARG A 77 -11.57 -10.46 12.63
N ILE A 78 -10.73 -9.42 12.46
CA ILE A 78 -10.02 -8.63 13.49
C ILE A 78 -10.31 -9.12 14.91
N THR A 79 -9.47 -10.02 15.41
CA THR A 79 -9.76 -10.74 16.64
C THR A 79 -9.93 -9.75 17.82
N PRO A 80 -10.83 -10.01 18.78
CA PRO A 80 -10.96 -9.21 20.01
C PRO A 80 -9.62 -8.97 20.74
N LYS A 81 -8.64 -9.86 20.56
CA LYS A 81 -7.27 -9.75 21.10
C LYS A 81 -6.55 -8.49 20.63
N LEU A 82 -6.78 -8.08 19.39
CA LEU A 82 -6.10 -6.93 18.80
C LEU A 82 -6.59 -5.61 19.42
N ILE A 83 -7.89 -5.52 19.71
CA ILE A 83 -8.49 -4.38 20.41
C ILE A 83 -7.94 -4.27 21.84
N ILE A 84 -7.81 -5.41 22.54
CA ILE A 84 -7.24 -5.46 23.91
C ILE A 84 -5.80 -4.95 23.91
N TYR A 85 -5.04 -5.21 22.84
CA TYR A 85 -3.63 -4.85 22.76
C TYR A 85 -3.40 -3.38 22.34
N TYR A 86 -4.21 -2.85 21.42
CA TYR A 86 -4.08 -1.46 20.97
C TYR A 86 -4.63 -0.43 21.96
N LYS A 87 -5.77 -0.72 22.60
CA LYS A 87 -6.46 0.25 23.47
C LYS A 87 -5.57 0.85 24.55
N PRO A 88 -4.79 0.08 25.33
CA PRO A 88 -3.90 0.63 26.35
C PRO A 88 -2.86 1.58 25.79
N ASN A 89 -2.26 1.26 24.64
CA ASN A 89 -1.23 2.10 24.02
C ASN A 89 -1.79 3.44 23.54
N ILE A 90 -2.98 3.43 22.93
CA ILE A 90 -3.68 4.64 22.52
C ILE A 90 -4.00 5.49 23.75
N VAL A 91 -4.62 4.90 24.78
CA VAL A 91 -4.97 5.61 26.02
C VAL A 91 -3.74 6.19 26.67
N ASN A 92 -2.66 5.41 26.86
CA ASN A 92 -1.44 5.89 27.50
C ASN A 92 -0.79 7.04 26.74
N HIS A 93 -0.74 6.97 25.40
CA HIS A 93 -0.17 8.03 24.57
C HIS A 93 -0.96 9.34 24.67
N PHE A 94 -2.28 9.29 24.56
CA PHE A 94 -3.09 10.51 24.64
C PHE A 94 -3.18 11.04 26.08
N SER A 95 -3.17 10.17 27.09
CA SER A 95 -3.07 10.57 28.50
C SER A 95 -1.77 11.31 28.78
N SER A 96 -0.63 10.87 28.24
CA SER A 96 0.64 11.58 28.44
C SER A 96 0.65 12.94 27.74
N ILE A 97 0.06 13.06 26.54
CA ILE A 97 -0.11 14.35 25.86
C ILE A 97 -0.94 15.31 26.71
N ILE A 98 -2.05 14.83 27.29
CA ILE A 98 -2.94 15.65 28.13
C ILE A 98 -2.20 16.15 29.36
N VAL A 99 -1.50 15.27 30.09
CA VAL A 99 -0.76 15.63 31.31
C VAL A 99 0.38 16.62 31.01
N SER A 100 1.13 16.41 29.93
CA SER A 100 2.26 17.27 29.59
C SER A 100 1.86 18.63 29.01
N ASN A 101 0.63 18.79 28.51
CA ASN A 101 0.19 19.99 27.80
C ASN A 101 -1.10 20.60 28.39
N GLN A 102 -1.32 20.47 29.70
CA GLN A 102 -2.54 20.95 30.38
C GLN A 102 -2.82 22.45 30.16
N GLY A 103 -1.78 23.26 29.93
CA GLY A 103 -1.89 24.70 29.67
C GLY A 103 -2.01 25.09 28.19
N ASP A 104 -1.75 24.18 27.24
CA ASP A 104 -1.81 24.49 25.80
C ASP A 104 -3.04 23.86 25.15
N GLN A 105 -4.11 24.64 25.10
CA GLN A 105 -5.38 24.25 24.53
C GLN A 105 -5.24 23.82 23.05
N LYS A 106 -4.33 24.42 22.25
CA LYS A 106 -4.19 24.09 20.83
C LYS A 106 -3.73 22.66 20.63
N ILE A 107 -2.73 22.24 21.39
CA ILE A 107 -2.18 20.87 21.34
C ILE A 107 -3.25 19.86 21.75
N LEU A 108 -4.07 20.16 22.76
CA LEU A 108 -5.16 19.29 23.19
C LEU A 108 -6.22 19.10 22.10
N PHE A 109 -6.67 20.19 21.46
CA PHE A 109 -7.63 20.08 20.35
C PHE A 109 -7.03 19.36 19.14
N GLN A 110 -5.75 19.57 18.84
CA GLN A 110 -5.06 18.84 17.77
C GLN A 110 -4.98 17.35 18.08
N ALA A 111 -4.67 16.98 19.32
CA ALA A 111 -4.64 15.59 19.78
C ALA A 111 -6.03 14.92 19.63
N VAL A 112 -7.10 15.62 20.01
CA VAL A 112 -8.49 15.13 19.81
C VAL A 112 -8.83 14.96 18.33
N ASN A 113 -8.44 15.91 17.48
CA ASN A 113 -8.68 15.82 16.04
C ASN A 113 -7.94 14.62 15.41
N ASN A 114 -6.71 14.37 15.84
CA ASN A 114 -5.91 13.23 15.41
C ASN A 114 -6.53 11.90 15.88
N LEU A 115 -7.01 11.84 17.12
CA LEU A 115 -7.65 10.64 17.68
C LEU A 115 -8.95 10.28 16.94
N LEU A 116 -9.76 11.29 16.63
CA LEU A 116 -11.07 11.12 16.00
C LEU A 116 -11.02 11.13 14.47
N TYR A 117 -9.82 11.23 13.88
CA TYR A 117 -9.63 11.42 12.43
C TYR A 117 -10.52 12.55 11.86
N ARG A 118 -10.73 13.62 12.64
CA ARG A 118 -11.51 14.78 12.20
C ARG A 118 -10.70 15.49 11.14
N LYS A 119 -11.04 15.27 9.87
CA LYS A 119 -10.52 16.11 8.79
C LYS A 119 -11.00 17.54 9.05
N PRO A 120 -10.11 18.55 8.98
CA PRO A 120 -10.58 19.92 8.97
C PRO A 120 -11.60 20.04 7.85
N ILE A 121 -12.77 20.61 8.15
CA ILE A 121 -13.78 20.89 7.13
C ILE A 121 -13.10 21.82 6.13
N VAL A 122 -12.75 21.29 4.96
CA VAL A 122 -12.29 22.09 3.83
C VAL A 122 -13.49 22.92 3.43
N ARG A 123 -13.55 24.16 3.94
CA ARG A 123 -14.47 25.15 3.42
C ARG A 123 -13.90 25.54 2.07
N TYR A 124 -14.43 24.91 1.02
CA TYR A 124 -14.23 25.42 -0.32
C TYR A 124 -14.67 26.89 -0.31
N PRO A 125 -13.90 27.80 -0.95
CA PRO A 125 -14.35 29.17 -1.10
C PRO A 125 -15.78 29.12 -1.64
N SER A 126 -16.70 29.82 -0.95
CA SER A 126 -18.09 29.94 -1.36
C SER A 126 -18.08 30.36 -2.83
N VAL A 127 -18.77 29.59 -3.69
CA VAL A 127 -18.83 29.89 -5.13
C VAL A 127 -19.58 31.21 -5.28
N GLY A 128 -18.80 32.28 -5.32
CA GLY A 128 -19.20 33.64 -5.55
C GLY A 128 -17.98 34.36 -6.10
N SER A 129 -17.96 34.53 -7.42
CA SER A 129 -16.92 35.17 -8.23
C SER A 129 -15.69 34.30 -8.55
N ASP A 130 -15.88 33.46 -9.56
CA ASP A 130 -15.03 33.40 -10.77
C ASP A 130 -13.50 33.48 -10.56
N MET A 131 -12.85 32.31 -10.45
CA MET A 131 -11.50 31.99 -10.97
C MET A 131 -10.96 30.68 -10.36
N ALA A 132 -11.52 29.53 -10.76
CA ALA A 132 -10.89 28.23 -10.53
C ALA A 132 -10.04 27.85 -11.76
N LYS A 133 -8.83 28.41 -11.86
CA LYS A 133 -7.81 27.89 -12.77
C LYS A 133 -7.41 26.49 -12.28
N LYS A 134 -7.76 25.45 -13.04
CA LYS A 134 -7.25 24.08 -12.83
C LYS A 134 -5.73 24.10 -13.02
N VAL A 135 -4.98 23.99 -11.93
CA VAL A 135 -3.54 23.72 -12.00
C VAL A 135 -3.37 22.21 -12.13
N GLN A 136 -3.06 21.77 -13.34
CA GLN A 136 -2.67 20.40 -13.64
C GLN A 136 -1.17 20.29 -13.38
N ILE A 137 -0.79 19.75 -12.21
CA ILE A 137 0.62 19.48 -11.92
C ILE A 137 1.00 18.21 -12.69
N ILE A 138 1.72 18.40 -13.80
CA ILE A 138 2.46 17.34 -14.47
C ILE A 138 3.78 17.19 -13.70
N LEU A 139 4.01 16.04 -13.09
CA LEU A 139 5.32 15.67 -12.55
C LEU A 139 6.13 15.05 -13.69
N TYR A 140 7.28 15.64 -14.00
CA TYR A 140 8.33 15.05 -14.84
C TYR A 140 9.10 13.99 -14.07
#